data_AF-A0AAE3EKC8-F1
#
_entry.id   AF-A0AAE3EKC8-F1
#
_cell.length_a   1.000
_cell.length_b   1.000
_cell.length_c   1.000
_cell.angle_alpha   90.00
_cell.angle_beta   90.00
_cell.angle_gamma   90.00
#
_symmetry.space_group_name_H-M   'P 1'
#
loop_
_entity.id
_entity.type
_entity.pdbx_description
1 polymer ?
#
loop_
_entity_poly.entity_id
_entity_poly.type
_entity_poly.pdbx_seq_one_letter_code
_entity_poly.pdbx_strand_id
1 'polypeptide(L)' 'MNKSILAEITQVMNSPLFFASTEQRKAVENMHTCRTAARGGRIVQCPNCYTRTVVYNPCNTRLCNLFSVNFVQSRSVG' A
#
# COMPACT_ATOMS: atom_id res chain seq x y z
N MET A 1 11.14 19.50 -2.61
CA MET A 1 10.78 18.07 -2.50
C MET A 1 9.76 17.94 -1.39
N ASN A 2 8.51 17.57 -1.69
CA ASN A 2 7.51 17.29 -0.66
C ASN A 2 7.88 15.98 0.03
N LYS A 3 8.21 16.02 1.33
CA LYS A 3 8.43 14.80 2.11
C LYS A 3 7.08 14.08 2.26
N SER A 4 7.08 12.75 2.15
CA SER A 4 5.87 11.99 2.42
C SER A 4 5.58 12.04 3.93
N ILE A 5 4.30 12.07 4.30
CA ILE A 5 3.87 12.02 5.71
C ILE A 5 4.48 10.79 6.42
N LEU A 6 4.60 9.67 5.70
CA LEU A 6 5.22 8.45 6.24
C LEU A 6 6.70 8.65 6.59
N ALA A 7 7.45 9.44 5.82
CA ALA A 7 8.84 9.76 6.11
C ALA A 7 8.96 10.62 7.38
N GLU A 8 8.05 11.58 7.57
CA GLU A 8 8.01 12.42 8.78
C GLU A 8 7.66 11.60 10.03
N ILE A 9 6.66 10.72 9.94
CA ILE A 9 6.31 9.79 11.03
C ILE A 9 7.50 8.89 11.38
N THR A 10 8.21 8.37 10.37
CA THR A 10 9.39 7.53 10.58
C THR A 10 10.50 8.32 11.30
N GLN A 11 10.70 9.58 10.94
CA GLN A 11 11.66 10.45 11.60
C GLN A 11 11.29 10.69 13.07
N VAL A 12 10.02 10.99 13.36
CA VAL A 12 9.55 11.20 14.74
C VAL A 12 9.72 9.93 15.58
N MET A 13 9.34 8.76 15.04
CA MET A 13 9.49 7.49 15.76
C MET A 13 10.93 7.13 16.11
N ASN A 14 11.88 7.56 15.28
CA ASN A 14 13.31 7.29 15.50
C ASN A 14 14.00 8.38 16.34
N SER A 15 13.26 9.40 16.78
CA SER A 15 13.77 10.44 17.66
C SER A 15 14.02 9.87 19.06
N PRO A 16 15.13 10.24 19.73
CA PRO A 16 15.39 9.86 21.12
C PRO A 16 14.38 10.46 22.11
N LEU A 17 13.60 11.46 21.68
CA LEU A 17 12.61 12.16 22.50
C LEU A 17 11.22 11.52 22.43
N PHE A 18 11.02 10.53 21.57
CA PHE A 18 9.72 9.89 21.39
C PHE A 18 9.81 8.40 21.71
N PHE A 19 9.02 7.95 22.68
CA PHE A 19 8.87 6.54 22.96
C PHE A 19 7.82 5.93 22.03
N ALA A 20 8.27 5.10 21.09
CA ALA A 20 7.41 4.29 20.24
C ALA A 20 7.29 2.87 20.81
N SER A 21 6.06 2.42 21.07
CA SER A 21 5.79 1.02 21.43
C SER A 21 6.15 0.07 20.28
N THR A 22 6.30 -1.22 20.60
CA THR A 22 6.54 -2.26 19.60
C THR A 22 5.44 -2.30 18.53
N GLU A 23 4.18 -2.12 18.94
CA GLU A 23 3.02 -2.11 18.05
C GLU A 23 3.05 -0.90 17.11
N GLN A 24 3.44 0.28 17.62
CA GLN A 24 3.58 1.49 16.80
C GLN A 24 4.70 1.33 15.76
N ARG A 25 5.85 0.78 16.16
CA ARG A 25 6.96 0.49 15.23
C ARG A 25 6.54 -0.47 14.13
N LYS A 26 5.91 -1.58 14.52
CA LYS A 26 5.36 -2.57 13.59
C LYS A 26 4.31 -1.97 12.65
N ALA A 27 3.47 -1.06 13.13
CA ALA A 27 2.48 -0.38 12.29
C ALA A 27 3.13 0.49 11.22
N VAL A 28 4.19 1.25 11.56
CA VAL A 28 4.93 2.06 10.58
C VAL A 28 5.70 1.20 9.58
N GLU A 29 6.34 0.11 10.02
CA GLU A 29 6.95 -0.87 9.11
C GLU A 29 5.93 -1.50 8.15
N ASN A 30 4.74 -1.83 8.66
CA ASN A 30 3.64 -2.30 7.82
C ASN A 30 3.24 -1.26 6.76
N MET A 31 3.22 0.03 7.11
CA MET A 31 2.95 1.10 6.15
C MET A 31 4.01 1.19 5.04
N HIS A 32 5.29 0.97 5.36
CA HIS A 32 6.38 0.92 4.36
C HIS A 32 6.28 -0.28 3.42
N THR A 33 5.81 -1.43 3.94
CA THR A 33 5.64 -2.65 3.15
C THR A 33 4.27 -2.74 2.46
N CYS A 34 3.46 -1.70 2.59
CA CYS A 34 2.13 -1.62 2.00
C CYS A 34 2.16 -1.36 0.50
N ARG A 35 1.23 -1.97 -0.24
CA ARG A 35 1.10 -1.76 -1.69
C ARG A 35 2.42 -1.99 -2.43
N THR A 36 3.10 -3.06 -2.06
CA THR A 36 4.34 -3.51 -2.71
C THR A 36 4.08 -4.79 -3.50
N ALA A 37 4.97 -5.10 -4.44
CA ALA A 37 4.92 -6.35 -5.20
C ALA A 37 4.92 -7.60 -4.29
N ALA A 38 5.61 -7.55 -3.16
CA ALA A 38 5.68 -8.64 -2.19
C ALA A 38 4.32 -9.01 -1.57
N ARG A 39 3.33 -8.09 -1.57
CA ARG A 39 1.97 -8.36 -1.10
C ARG A 39 0.99 -8.67 -2.24
N GLY A 40 1.52 -8.88 -3.44
CA GLY A 40 0.76 -9.12 -4.66
C GLY A 40 -0.04 -7.90 -5.11
N GLY A 41 -0.68 -8.05 -6.27
CA GLY A 41 -1.52 -7.01 -6.85
C GLY A 41 -2.36 -7.51 -8.01
N ARG A 42 -3.03 -6.56 -8.66
CA ARG A 42 -3.81 -6.83 -9.86
C ARG A 42 -3.43 -5.87 -10.97
N ILE A 43 -3.46 -6.37 -12.21
CA ILE A 43 -3.39 -5.53 -13.39
C ILE A 43 -4.79 -4.96 -13.64
N VAL A 44 -4.89 -3.64 -13.67
CA VAL A 44 -6.09 -2.92 -14.09
C VAL A 44 -5.85 -2.30 -15.45
N GLN A 45 -6.88 -2.30 -16.30
CA GLN A 45 -6.83 -1.68 -17.62
C GLN A 45 -7.86 -0.56 -17.72
N CYS A 46 -7.43 0.61 -18.19
CA CYS A 46 -8.34 1.70 -18.51
C CYS A 46 -9.23 1.31 -19.71
N PRO A 47 -10.56 1.41 -19.62
CA PRO A 47 -11.46 1.04 -20.71
C PRO A 47 -11.37 1.98 -21.92
N ASN A 48 -10.91 3.22 -21.74
CA ASN A 48 -10.91 4.24 -22.79
C ASN A 48 -9.61 4.29 -23.60
N CYS A 49 -8.46 4.22 -22.92
CA CYS A 49 -7.13 4.32 -23.56
C CYS A 49 -6.33 3.01 -23.50
N TYR A 50 -6.90 1.95 -22.93
CA TYR A 50 -6.29 0.61 -22.81
C TYR A 50 -4.95 0.55 -22.05
N THR A 51 -4.52 1.65 -21.42
CA THR A 51 -3.34 1.67 -20.54
C THR A 51 -3.51 0.69 -19.39
N ARG A 52 -2.45 -0.09 -19.12
CA ARG A 52 -2.40 -1.07 -18.03
C ARG A 52 -1.55 -0.53 -16.88
N THR A 53 -2.02 -0.74 -15.66
CA THR A 53 -1.30 -0.36 -14.45
C THR A 53 -1.40 -1.48 -13.42
N VAL A 54 -0.34 -1.66 -12.63
CA VAL A 54 -0.36 -2.58 -11.50
C VAL A 54 -0.87 -1.84 -10.26
N VAL A 55 -1.93 -2.36 -9.66
CA VAL A 55 -2.45 -1.88 -8.38
C VAL A 55 -2.13 -2.93 -7.33
N TYR A 56 -1.15 -2.62 -6.47
CA TYR A 56 -0.76 -3.52 -5.38
C TYR A 56 -1.78 -3.52 -4.25
N ASN A 57 -1.88 -4.66 -3.56
CA ASN A 57 -2.86 -4.87 -2.52
C ASN A 57 -2.57 -3.99 -1.28
N PRO A 58 -3.61 -3.45 -0.62
CA PRO A 58 -3.44 -2.76 0.65
C PRO A 58 -3.01 -3.74 1.76
N CYS A 59 -2.46 -3.19 2.85
CA CYS A 59 -1.92 -3.97 3.97
C CYS A 59 -2.94 -4.78 4.75
N ASN A 60 -4.19 -4.30 4.77
CA ASN A 60 -5.29 -4.96 5.47
C ASN A 60 -6.12 -5.75 4.47
N THR A 61 -5.95 -7.07 4.50
CA THR A 61 -6.81 -8.07 3.88
C THR A 61 -8.15 -8.17 4.64
N ARG A 62 -8.95 -7.10 4.66
CA ARG A 62 -10.40 -7.32 4.65
C ARG A 62 -10.74 -7.64 3.20
N LEU A 63 -10.77 -8.93 2.89
CA LEU A 63 -11.33 -9.46 1.65
C LEU A 63 -12.80 -9.05 1.59
N CYS A 64 -13.09 -7.84 1.11
CA CYS A 64 -14.41 -7.51 0.66
C CYS A 64 -14.52 -8.09 -0.76
N ASN A 65 -15.12 -9.28 -0.87
CA ASN A 65 -15.34 -10.00 -2.14
C ASN A 65 -16.36 -9.31 -3.07
N LEU A 66 -16.54 -7.99 -2.95
CA LEU A 66 -17.53 -7.25 -3.71
C LEU A 66 -16.79 -6.26 -4.62
N PHE A 67 -16.45 -6.79 -5.79
CA PHE A 67 -16.38 -6.10 -7.08
C PHE A 67 -16.23 -4.57 -7.01
N SER A 68 -15.01 -4.06 -7.12
CA SER A 68 -14.81 -2.69 -7.60
C SER A 68 -15.07 -2.68 -9.11
N VAL A 69 -16.34 -2.50 -9.45
CA VAL A 69 -16.86 -2.11 -10.76
C VAL A 69 -16.00 -0.97 -11.33
N ASN A 70 -15.60 -1.10 -12.59
CA ASN A 70 -14.85 -0.14 -13.46
C ASN A 70 -13.42 -0.50 -13.87
N PHE A 71 -12.84 -1.61 -13.40
CA PHE A 71 -11.58 -2.12 -13.97
C PHE A 71 -11.65 -3.62 -14.25
N VAL A 72 -11.38 -4.02 -15.50
CA VAL A 72 -11.23 -5.44 -15.86
C VAL A 72 -9.93 -5.92 -15.21
N GLN A 73 -10.04 -6.68 -14.11
CA GLN A 73 -8.90 -7.32 -13.46
C GLN A 73 -8.29 -8.32 -14.43
N SER A 74 -7.15 -7.95 -15.02
CA SER A 74 -6.62 -8.68 -16.17
C SER A 74 -5.77 -9.89 -15.77
N ARG A 75 -5.21 -9.90 -14.55
CA ARG A 75 -4.43 -10.99 -13.90
C ARG A 75 -4.00 -10.58 -12.49
N SER A 76 -3.81 -11.56 -11.61
CA SER A 76 -3.08 -11.42 -10.35
C SER A 76 -1.57 -11.43 -10.63
N VAL A 77 -0.81 -10.59 -9.94
CA VAL A 77 0.67 -10.63 -9.96
C VAL A 77 1.17 -11.05 -8.58
N GLY A 78 2.01 -12.08 -8.55
CA GLY A 78 2.63 -12.68 -7.38
C GLY A 78 3.88 -13.45 -7.80
#